data_AF-A0A919V3W8-F1
#
_entry.id   AF-A0A919V3W8-F1
#
_cell.length_a   1.000
_cell.length_b   1.000
_cell.length_c   1.000
_cell.angle_alpha   90.00
_cell.angle_beta   90.00
_cell.angle_gamma   90.00
#
_symmetry.space_group_name_H-M   'P 1'
#
loop_
_entity.id
_entity.type
_entity.pdbx_description
1 polymer ?
#
loop_
_entity_poly.entity_id
_entity_poly.type
_entity_poly.pdbx_seq_one_letter_code
_entity_poly.pdbx_strand_id
1 'polypeptide(L)'
;MVSMKQVRQYHAASVAVLAGWLSDHPDEETRWRLVAEFLEEYRHEPPVVRLDLLASEPASVGDPHWDVFLAALAEHLAAKDGKAGPPWTDTRRLHRFWFPFNTPAARVDAFVHAPASFRRRGVFIHPQELEVA
;
A
#
# COMPACT_ATOMS: atom_id res chain seq x y z
N MET A 1 17.74 -38.19 15.61
CA MET A 1 18.25 -36.80 15.53
C MET A 1 17.11 -35.95 14.97
N VAL A 2 16.38 -35.23 15.83
CA VAL A 2 15.21 -34.44 15.43
C VAL A 2 15.73 -33.15 14.78
N SER A 3 15.58 -33.04 13.46
CA SER A 3 15.81 -31.78 12.77
C SER A 3 14.63 -30.86 13.08
N MET A 4 14.85 -29.89 13.97
CA MET A 4 13.89 -28.84 14.26
C MET A 4 13.67 -28.05 12.96
N LYS A 5 12.51 -28.25 12.31
CA LYS A 5 12.02 -27.30 11.32
C LYS A 5 11.93 -25.96 12.05
N GLN A 6 12.74 -24.98 11.64
CA GLN A 6 12.54 -23.61 12.08
C GLN A 6 11.09 -23.26 11.78
N VAL A 7 10.30 -23.04 12.83
CA VAL A 7 9.03 -22.33 12.72
C VAL A 7 9.45 -20.93 12.31
N ARG A 8 9.43 -20.62 11.01
CA ARG A 8 9.38 -19.23 10.56
C ARG A 8 8.16 -18.67 11.27
N GLN A 9 8.38 -17.83 12.29
CA GLN A 9 7.29 -17.03 12.83
C GLN A 9 6.72 -16.29 11.63
N TYR A 10 5.47 -16.58 11.28
CA TYR A 10 4.77 -15.85 10.26
C TYR A 10 4.61 -14.42 10.78
N HIS A 11 5.19 -13.46 10.08
CA HIS A 11 5.02 -12.04 10.34
C HIS A 11 4.41 -11.44 9.08
N ALA A 12 3.32 -10.70 9.22
CA ALA A 12 2.74 -9.94 8.12
C ALA A 12 3.82 -9.07 7.45
N ALA A 13 3.73 -8.94 6.13
CA ALA A 13 4.68 -8.11 5.39
C ALA A 13 4.60 -6.63 5.82
N SER A 14 5.75 -5.96 5.85
CA SER A 14 5.80 -4.50 5.98
C SER A 14 5.64 -3.82 4.63
N VAL A 15 5.35 -2.52 4.62
CA VAL A 15 5.31 -1.72 3.38
C VAL A 15 6.66 -1.73 2.64
N ALA A 16 7.77 -1.87 3.38
CA ALA A 16 9.11 -2.01 2.82
C ALA A 16 9.31 -3.36 2.12
N VAL A 17 8.77 -4.44 2.69
CA VAL A 17 8.77 -5.76 2.05
C VAL A 17 7.89 -5.77 0.80
N LEU A 18 6.68 -5.19 0.89
CA LEU A 18 5.80 -5.03 -0.26
C LEU A 18 6.51 -4.29 -1.41
N ALA A 19 7.20 -3.18 -1.13
CA ALA A 19 7.93 -2.43 -2.15
C ALA A 19 8.98 -3.28 -2.88
N GLY A 20 9.70 -4.15 -2.15
CA GLY A 20 10.63 -5.10 -2.74
C GLY A 20 9.94 -6.05 -3.72
N TRP A 21 8.82 -6.64 -3.32
CA TRP A 21 8.03 -7.51 -4.20
C TRP A 21 7.50 -6.76 -5.43
N LEU A 22 7.01 -5.52 -5.28
CA LEU A 22 6.55 -4.72 -6.41
C LEU A 22 7.70 -4.39 -7.39
N SER A 23 8.93 -4.26 -6.90
CA SER A 23 10.11 -4.00 -7.74
C SER A 23 10.50 -5.22 -8.57
N ASP A 24 10.41 -6.42 -7.98
CA ASP A 24 10.74 -7.69 -8.63
C ASP A 24 9.69 -8.12 -9.68
N HIS A 25 8.48 -7.55 -9.62
CA HIS A 25 7.36 -7.90 -10.51
C HIS A 25 6.89 -6.69 -11.32
N PRO A 26 7.17 -6.63 -12.65
CA PRO A 26 6.81 -5.47 -13.46
C PRO A 26 5.36 -5.45 -13.96
N ASP A 27 4.64 -6.58 -13.89
CA ASP A 27 3.27 -6.67 -14.38
C ASP A 27 2.25 -6.13 -13.36
N GLU A 28 1.28 -5.35 -13.86
CA GLU A 28 0.31 -4.66 -12.99
C GLU A 28 -0.60 -5.64 -12.24
N GLU A 29 -1.00 -6.74 -12.86
CA GLU A 29 -1.88 -7.75 -12.25
C GLU A 29 -1.23 -8.36 -11.00
N THR A 30 0.03 -8.79 -11.09
CA THR A 30 0.76 -9.31 -9.93
C THR A 30 0.97 -8.24 -8.87
N ARG A 31 1.27 -7.00 -9.25
CA ARG A 31 1.41 -5.91 -8.28
C ARG A 31 0.13 -5.66 -7.49
N TRP A 32 -1.02 -5.64 -8.15
CA TRP A 32 -2.32 -5.49 -7.47
C TRP A 32 -2.64 -6.67 -6.56
N ARG A 33 -2.33 -7.89 -7.01
CA ARG A 33 -2.46 -9.08 -6.16
C ARG A 33 -1.59 -9.00 -4.90
N LEU A 34 -0.34 -8.58 -5.02
CA LEU A 34 0.57 -8.40 -3.87
C LEU A 34 0.07 -7.34 -2.90
N VAL A 35 -0.51 -6.24 -3.40
CA VAL A 35 -1.16 -5.22 -2.57
C VAL A 35 -2.36 -5.81 -1.81
N ALA A 36 -3.19 -6.61 -2.48
CA ALA A 36 -4.33 -7.27 -1.85
C ALA A 36 -3.89 -8.25 -0.75
N GLU A 37 -2.87 -9.08 -1.03
CA GLU A 37 -2.28 -10.00 -0.05
C GLU A 37 -1.72 -9.24 1.17
N PHE A 38 -0.98 -8.15 0.95
CA PHE A 38 -0.49 -7.28 2.03
C PHE A 38 -1.63 -6.69 2.88
N LEU A 39 -2.68 -6.16 2.25
CA LEU A 39 -3.82 -5.57 2.96
C LEU A 39 -4.58 -6.61 3.79
N GLU A 40 -4.69 -7.84 3.28
CA GLU A 40 -5.35 -8.96 3.94
C GLU A 40 -4.53 -9.46 5.14
N GLU A 41 -3.21 -9.46 5.07
CA GLU A 41 -2.38 -9.74 6.23
C GLU A 41 -2.44 -8.59 7.26
N TYR A 42 -2.29 -7.35 6.81
CA TYR A 42 -2.27 -6.14 7.63
C TYR A 42 -3.54 -5.99 8.49
N ARG A 43 -4.72 -6.28 7.93
CA ARG A 43 -6.00 -6.20 8.68
C ARG A 43 -6.10 -7.22 9.83
N HIS A 44 -5.31 -8.28 9.85
CA HIS A 44 -5.34 -9.26 10.94
C HIS A 44 -4.43 -8.89 12.10
N GLU A 45 -3.52 -7.94 11.89
CA GLU A 45 -2.57 -7.50 12.91
C GLU A 45 -3.21 -6.51 13.91
N PRO A 46 -2.76 -6.50 15.18
CA PRO A 46 -3.21 -5.51 16.15
C PRO A 46 -2.71 -4.10 15.78
N PRO A 47 -3.41 -3.01 16.18
CA PRO A 47 -3.08 -1.64 15.78
C PRO A 47 -1.63 -1.20 16.05
N VAL A 48 -1.00 -1.70 17.11
CA VAL A 48 0.41 -1.39 17.40
C VAL A 48 1.37 -2.00 16.36
N VAL A 49 1.14 -3.26 15.99
CA VAL A 49 1.97 -3.98 15.00
C VAL A 49 1.76 -3.39 13.61
N ARG A 50 0.52 -3.05 13.27
CA ARG A 50 0.16 -2.37 12.02
C ARG A 50 1.00 -1.11 11.78
N LEU A 51 1.16 -0.24 12.78
CA LEU A 51 2.00 0.95 12.63
C LEU A 51 3.47 0.62 12.39
N ASP A 52 4.00 -0.41 13.05
CA ASP A 52 5.37 -0.87 12.85
C ASP A 52 5.60 -1.37 11.42
N LEU A 53 4.59 -2.03 10.81
CA LEU A 53 4.63 -2.47 9.41
C LEU A 53 4.69 -1.30 8.41
N LEU A 54 4.32 -0.09 8.82
CA LEU A 54 4.35 1.12 7.98
C LEU A 54 5.57 2.00 8.24
N ALA A 55 6.29 1.79 9.34
CA ALA A 55 7.28 2.73 9.86
C ALA A 55 8.51 2.88 8.96
N SER A 56 9.00 1.76 8.39
CA SER A 56 10.23 1.76 7.58
C SER A 56 9.96 2.35 6.19
N GLU A 57 10.78 3.32 5.80
CA GLU A 57 10.72 3.87 4.44
C GLU A 57 11.10 2.78 3.42
N PRO A 58 10.23 2.47 2.44
CA PRO A 58 10.54 1.50 1.40
C PRO A 58 11.60 2.05 0.44
N ALA A 59 12.43 1.15 -0.10
CA ALA A 59 13.21 1.44 -1.31
C ALA A 59 12.25 1.74 -2.48
N SER A 60 12.73 2.51 -3.47
CA SER A 60 11.93 2.80 -4.67
C SER A 60 11.64 1.53 -5.46
N VAL A 61 10.39 1.38 -5.89
CA VAL A 61 9.92 0.31 -6.78
C VAL A 61 10.51 0.48 -8.20
N GLY A 62 11.00 1.68 -8.54
CA GLY A 62 11.46 2.05 -9.88
C GLY A 62 10.38 2.67 -10.77
N ASP A 63 9.13 2.75 -10.27
CA ASP A 63 8.01 3.44 -10.91
C ASP A 63 7.42 4.48 -9.93
N PRO A 64 7.47 5.79 -10.27
CA PRO A 64 6.95 6.84 -9.42
C PRO A 64 5.47 6.69 -9.03
N HIS A 65 4.65 6.04 -9.87
CA HIS A 65 3.24 5.81 -9.55
C HIS A 65 3.10 4.92 -8.31
N TRP A 66 3.88 3.83 -8.25
CA TRP A 66 3.90 2.89 -7.14
C TRP A 66 4.58 3.46 -5.91
N ASP A 67 5.65 4.24 -6.06
CA ASP A 67 6.30 4.90 -4.92
C ASP A 67 5.38 5.90 -4.22
N VAL A 68 4.56 6.62 -5.01
CA VAL A 68 3.53 7.54 -4.48
C VAL A 68 2.32 6.77 -3.93
N PHE A 69 1.93 5.66 -4.56
CA PHE A 69 0.89 4.76 -4.05
C PHE A 69 1.22 4.26 -2.66
N LEU A 70 2.43 3.72 -2.44
CA LEU A 70 2.86 3.20 -1.15
C LEU A 70 2.86 4.28 -0.05
N ALA A 71 3.24 5.51 -0.40
CA ALA A 71 3.14 6.64 0.53
C ALA A 71 1.70 7.01 0.87
N ALA A 72 0.80 7.02 -0.13
CA ALA A 72 -0.63 7.26 0.08
C ALA A 72 -1.28 6.16 0.94
N LEU A 73 -0.90 4.91 0.68
CA LEU A 73 -1.38 3.71 1.37
C LEU A 73 -0.95 3.71 2.83
N ALA A 74 0.33 3.94 3.13
CA ALA A 74 0.82 3.96 4.50
C ALA A 74 0.11 5.03 5.35
N GLU A 75 -0.09 6.23 4.81
CA GLU A 75 -0.86 7.25 5.52
C GLU A 75 -2.34 6.88 5.65
N HIS A 76 -2.95 6.31 4.61
CA HIS A 76 -4.35 5.89 4.65
C HIS A 76 -4.59 4.89 5.78
N LEU A 77 -3.72 3.89 5.88
CA LEU A 77 -3.81 2.83 6.87
C LEU A 77 -3.52 3.34 8.29
N ALA A 78 -2.52 4.21 8.47
CA ALA A 78 -2.26 4.85 9.77
C ALA A 78 -3.46 5.71 10.22
N ALA A 79 -4.10 6.41 9.29
CA ALA A 79 -5.28 7.24 9.58
C ALA A 79 -6.50 6.40 10.01
N LYS A 80 -6.68 5.18 9.46
CA LYS A 80 -7.73 4.25 9.92
C LYS A 80 -7.58 3.87 11.39
N ASP A 81 -6.35 3.80 11.90
CA ASP A 81 -6.05 3.55 13.32
C ASP A 81 -5.95 4.86 14.16
N GLY A 82 -6.36 6.00 13.59
CA GLY A 82 -6.37 7.31 14.27
C GLY A 82 -4.98 7.90 14.51
N LYS A 83 -3.99 7.52 13.70
CA LYS A 83 -2.59 7.97 13.80
C LYS A 83 -2.18 8.81 12.60
N ALA A 84 -1.14 9.62 12.79
CA ALA A 84 -0.47 10.28 11.68
C ALA A 84 0.28 9.26 10.83
N GLY A 85 0.36 9.51 9.52
CA GLY A 85 1.18 8.72 8.61
C GLY A 85 2.67 8.83 8.95
N PRO A 86 3.50 7.85 8.54
CA PRO A 86 4.95 7.92 8.70
C PRO A 86 5.55 9.16 8.02
N PRO A 87 6.59 9.82 8.59
CA PRO A 87 7.17 11.04 8.03
C PRO A 87 7.69 10.92 6.59
N TRP A 88 8.18 9.73 6.21
CA TRP A 88 8.69 9.48 4.85
C TRP A 88 7.62 9.63 3.76
N THR A 89 6.33 9.59 4.12
CA THR A 89 5.22 9.71 3.16
C THR A 89 5.02 11.12 2.63
N ASP A 90 5.55 12.16 3.30
CA ASP A 90 5.09 13.53 3.10
C ASP A 90 5.53 14.19 1.80
N THR A 91 6.66 13.79 1.24
CA THR A 91 7.25 14.46 0.06
C THR A 91 6.80 13.88 -1.29
N ARG A 92 6.22 12.66 -1.31
CA ARG A 92 5.98 11.92 -2.56
C ARG A 92 4.65 12.29 -3.21
N ARG A 93 4.67 12.95 -4.38
CA ARG A 93 3.47 13.42 -5.11
C ARG A 93 3.63 13.24 -6.61
N LEU A 94 2.55 12.95 -7.33
CA LEU A 94 2.55 12.88 -8.79
C LEU A 94 2.27 14.26 -9.42
N HIS A 95 2.96 14.53 -10.53
CA HIS A 95 2.72 15.72 -11.35
C HIS A 95 1.51 15.57 -12.29
N ARG A 96 1.18 14.32 -12.66
CA ARG A 96 0.02 13.97 -13.48
C ARG A 96 -0.86 13.00 -12.71
N PHE A 97 -2.16 13.16 -12.84
CA PHE A 97 -3.11 12.27 -12.18
C PHE A 97 -2.97 10.85 -12.70
N TRP A 98 -2.96 9.90 -11.76
CA TRP A 98 -2.92 8.49 -12.04
C TRP A 98 -4.20 7.83 -11.55
N PHE A 99 -4.82 7.08 -12.45
CA PHE A 99 -6.03 6.30 -12.23
C PHE A 99 -5.65 4.85 -12.52
N PRO A 100 -5.35 4.04 -11.50
CA PRO A 100 -4.85 2.68 -11.75
C PRO A 100 -5.86 1.80 -12.47
N PHE A 101 -7.15 2.05 -12.27
CA PHE A 101 -8.24 1.38 -12.97
C PHE A 101 -8.84 2.32 -14.02
N ASN A 102 -8.66 1.99 -15.29
CA ASN A 102 -8.76 2.95 -16.40
C ASN A 102 -10.06 2.86 -17.23
N THR A 103 -11.18 2.46 -16.65
CA THR A 103 -12.48 2.63 -17.33
C THR A 103 -13.01 4.05 -17.09
N PRO A 104 -13.73 4.68 -18.05
CA PRO A 104 -14.30 6.02 -17.85
C PRO A 104 -15.18 6.12 -16.60
N ALA A 105 -15.98 5.09 -16.31
CA ALA A 105 -16.82 5.02 -15.12
C ALA A 105 -15.96 4.98 -13.84
N ALA A 106 -14.95 4.10 -13.79
CA ALA A 106 -14.05 3.99 -12.63
C ALA A 106 -13.27 5.30 -12.38
N ARG A 107 -12.90 6.04 -13.44
CA ARG A 107 -12.22 7.34 -13.27
C ARG A 107 -13.10 8.37 -12.58
N VAL A 108 -14.35 8.51 -13.01
CA VAL A 108 -15.30 9.47 -12.41
C VAL A 108 -15.53 9.11 -10.95
N ASP A 109 -15.77 7.84 -10.68
CA ASP A 109 -16.04 7.32 -9.34
C ASP A 109 -14.84 7.52 -8.39
N ALA A 110 -13.63 7.14 -8.83
CA ALA A 110 -12.41 7.36 -8.09
C ALA A 110 -12.10 8.85 -7.88
N PHE A 111 -12.40 9.72 -8.86
CA PHE A 111 -12.21 11.17 -8.70
C PHE A 111 -13.04 11.73 -7.54
N VAL A 112 -14.29 11.29 -7.43
CA VAL A 112 -15.23 11.71 -6.37
C VAL A 112 -14.86 11.10 -5.02
N HIS A 113 -14.53 9.80 -4.99
CA HIS A 113 -14.47 9.04 -3.74
C HIS A 113 -13.07 8.73 -3.21
N ALA A 114 -12.00 9.04 -3.96
CA ALA A 114 -10.64 8.72 -3.52
C ALA A 114 -10.33 9.19 -2.09
N PRO A 115 -9.68 8.34 -1.26
CA PRO A 115 -9.31 8.76 0.09
C PRO A 115 -8.39 9.98 0.05
N ALA A 116 -8.46 10.84 1.09
CA ALA A 116 -7.73 12.11 1.12
C ALA A 116 -6.21 11.95 0.96
N SER A 117 -5.64 10.90 1.56
CA SER A 117 -4.21 10.57 1.46
C SER A 117 -3.78 10.21 0.03
N PHE A 118 -4.66 9.64 -0.79
CA PHE A 118 -4.41 9.35 -2.21
C PHE A 118 -4.65 10.60 -3.07
N ARG A 119 -5.79 11.26 -2.89
CA ARG A 119 -6.19 12.44 -3.66
C ARG A 119 -5.14 13.56 -3.56
N ARG A 120 -4.61 13.83 -2.35
CA ARG A 120 -3.57 14.86 -2.14
C ARG A 120 -2.25 14.57 -2.86
N ARG A 121 -2.08 13.35 -3.39
CA ARG A 121 -0.88 12.91 -4.12
C ARG A 121 -1.10 12.69 -5.62
N GLY A 122 -2.30 13.00 -6.13
CA GLY A 122 -2.65 12.80 -7.53
C GLY A 122 -2.94 11.33 -7.88
N VAL A 123 -3.19 10.47 -6.88
CA VAL A 123 -3.62 9.09 -7.10
C VAL A 123 -5.12 9.03 -6.86
N PHE A 124 -5.85 8.51 -7.85
CA PHE A 124 -7.31 8.39 -7.80
C PHE A 124 -7.68 6.92 -7.87
N ILE A 125 -7.94 6.36 -6.70
CA ILE A 125 -8.37 4.97 -6.49
C ILE A 125 -9.66 4.97 -5.68
N HIS A 126 -10.61 4.11 -6.03
CA HIS A 126 -11.84 3.97 -5.26
C HIS A 126 -11.51 3.30 -3.90
N PRO A 127 -12.09 3.74 -2.77
CA PRO A 127 -11.79 3.14 -1.46
C PRO A 127 -12.02 1.63 -1.39
N GLN A 128 -12.99 1.09 -2.14
CA GLN A 128 -13.26 -0.35 -2.18
C GLN A 128 -12.06 -1.18 -2.67
N GLU A 129 -11.20 -0.62 -3.52
CA GLU A 129 -9.98 -1.30 -3.99
C GLU A 129 -8.93 -1.46 -2.87
N LEU A 130 -9.13 -0.79 -1.73
CA LEU A 130 -8.29 -0.87 -0.53
C LEU A 130 -8.95 -1.70 0.58
N GLU A 131 -10.19 -2.13 0.39
CA GLU A 131 -10.91 -3.03 1.29
C GLU A 131 -10.87 -4.43 0.65
N VAL A 132 -9.89 -5.25 1.03
CA VAL A 132 -9.90 -6.68 0.65
C VAL A 132 -11.03 -7.37 1.41
N ALA A 133 -11.82 -8.19 0.68
CA ALA A 133 -13.01 -8.87 1.17
C ALA A 133 -12.65 -9.98 2.18
#